data_AF-B8C726-F1
#
_entry.id   AF-B8C726-F1
#
_cell.length_a   1.000
_cell.length_b   1.000
_cell.length_c   1.000
_cell.angle_alpha   90.00
_cell.angle_beta   90.00
_cell.angle_gamma   90.00
#
_symmetry.space_group_name_H-M   'P 1'
#
loop_
_entity.id
_entity.type
_entity.pdbx_description
1 polymer ?
#
loop_
_entity_poly.entity_id
_entity_poly.type
_entity_poly.pdbx_seq_one_letter_code
_entity_poly.pdbx_strand_id
1 'polypeptide(L)'
;DRTFGESSTTRQVYDDVAKGIVRSVSNGLNGTIFAYGQTSSGKTYTMQGSGSIEDGSANYLNNGGIVHMAASDIFNHIEKETERVFLVRVSFIEIYNEEVRDLLVSGGDDGTLSVREDPRRGVFVNSNETIVTGLDSLLSVLFAGEKNRSVASTGMNERSSRSHTIFRITVESRSKSDGENDDDDGSGDEEEMEDARMSDNTAAGAVRVSTLNLVDLAGSESVRHTGNTGERQKEGGKINQSLLTLSRVIGSLGQNATHINFRDSKLTRILQPSLSGNARMAVICCATPSELYLEETRSTLQFASRAKLVKTRAQVNEVLDDRSLIKKLQKELKEARKAEKQLLMDEAEEKIVLLRDEISQLKSDLSRVESECYNMKDENVDLRDKIEREVLKVKDSENIIISMSDELNREKDEKKEL
;
A
#
# COMPACT_ATOMS: atom_id res chain seq x y z
N ASP A 1 -28.06 -11.78 -8.09
CA ASP A 1 -29.28 -11.97 -7.28
C ASP A 1 -29.98 -13.24 -7.67
N ARG A 2 -30.54 -13.98 -6.70
CA ARG A 2 -31.36 -15.17 -6.88
C ARG A 2 -32.36 -15.31 -5.73
N THR A 3 -33.40 -16.11 -5.93
CA THR A 3 -34.37 -16.52 -4.90
C THR A 3 -34.31 -18.03 -4.75
N PHE A 4 -34.33 -18.51 -3.50
CA PHE A 4 -34.23 -19.93 -3.17
C PHE A 4 -35.51 -20.37 -2.45
N GLY A 5 -36.02 -21.54 -2.81
CA GLY A 5 -37.21 -22.13 -2.18
C GLY A 5 -36.84 -23.09 -1.05
N GLU A 6 -37.84 -23.66 -0.40
CA GLU A 6 -37.65 -24.61 0.71
C GLU A 6 -36.88 -25.88 0.32
N SER A 7 -36.94 -26.28 -0.96
CA SER A 7 -36.19 -27.42 -1.49
C SER A 7 -34.74 -27.07 -1.86
N SER A 8 -34.34 -25.81 -1.75
CA SER A 8 -32.98 -25.38 -2.08
C SER A 8 -32.02 -25.72 -0.93
N THR A 9 -30.87 -26.27 -1.28
CA THR A 9 -29.85 -26.62 -0.27
C THR A 9 -28.95 -25.44 0.04
N THR A 10 -28.35 -25.42 1.24
CA THR A 10 -27.33 -24.41 1.59
C THR A 10 -26.14 -24.43 0.62
N ARG A 11 -25.82 -25.61 0.05
CA ARG A 11 -24.81 -25.73 -1.01
C ARG A 11 -25.20 -24.98 -2.28
N GLN A 12 -26.45 -25.06 -2.73
CA GLN A 12 -26.92 -24.29 -3.88
C GLN A 12 -26.80 -22.77 -3.62
N VAL A 13 -27.20 -22.32 -2.43
CA VAL A 13 -27.03 -20.91 -2.02
C VAL A 13 -25.56 -20.50 -2.05
N TYR A 14 -24.67 -21.37 -1.56
CA TYR A 14 -23.23 -21.13 -1.59
C TYR A 14 -22.70 -21.02 -3.02
N ASP A 15 -22.96 -22.01 -3.87
CA ASP A 15 -22.42 -22.07 -5.23
C ASP A 15 -22.88 -20.89 -6.08
N ASP A 16 -24.13 -20.47 -5.92
CA ASP A 16 -24.74 -19.42 -6.72
C ASP A 16 -24.46 -17.98 -6.24
N VAL A 17 -24.20 -17.79 -4.94
CA VAL A 17 -24.09 -16.46 -4.31
C VAL A 17 -22.74 -16.25 -3.64
N ALA A 18 -22.34 -17.15 -2.74
CA ALA A 18 -21.17 -16.96 -1.88
C ALA A 18 -19.85 -17.27 -2.59
N LYS A 19 -19.80 -18.33 -3.39
CA LYS A 19 -18.58 -18.88 -4.00
C LYS A 19 -17.81 -17.86 -4.83
N GLY A 20 -18.52 -17.00 -5.57
CA GLY A 20 -17.91 -15.92 -6.34
C GLY A 20 -17.16 -14.91 -5.47
N ILE A 21 -17.69 -14.60 -4.28
CA ILE A 21 -17.04 -13.72 -3.30
C ILE A 21 -15.84 -14.42 -2.67
N VAL A 22 -15.98 -15.69 -2.27
CA VAL A 22 -14.88 -16.47 -1.69
C VAL A 22 -13.70 -16.55 -2.66
N ARG A 23 -13.95 -16.89 -3.93
CA ARG A 23 -12.93 -16.86 -4.99
C ARG A 23 -12.29 -15.50 -5.16
N SER A 24 -13.06 -14.41 -5.02
CA SER A 24 -12.51 -13.06 -5.11
C SER A 24 -11.54 -12.77 -3.96
N VAL A 25 -11.88 -13.24 -2.76
CA VAL A 25 -11.00 -13.14 -1.58
C VAL A 25 -9.71 -13.90 -1.79
N SER A 26 -9.78 -15.14 -2.25
CA SER A 26 -8.58 -15.92 -2.57
C SER A 26 -7.64 -15.20 -3.57
N ASN A 27 -8.19 -14.33 -4.42
CA ASN A 27 -7.43 -13.52 -5.39
C ASN A 27 -7.05 -12.11 -4.89
N GLY A 28 -7.22 -11.78 -3.61
CA GLY A 28 -6.76 -10.53 -3.02
C GLY A 28 -7.81 -9.40 -2.91
N LEU A 29 -9.09 -9.66 -3.17
CA LEU A 29 -10.19 -8.70 -2.97
C LEU A 29 -10.83 -8.87 -1.59
N ASN A 30 -11.31 -7.82 -0.94
CA ASN A 30 -12.12 -8.04 0.27
C ASN A 30 -13.54 -8.55 -0.10
N GLY A 31 -14.11 -9.36 0.77
CA GLY A 31 -15.42 -9.97 0.64
C GLY A 31 -16.21 -9.89 1.93
N THR A 32 -17.53 -9.77 1.83
CA THR A 32 -18.43 -9.85 2.98
C THR A 32 -19.73 -10.55 2.59
N ILE A 33 -20.17 -11.49 3.42
CA ILE A 33 -21.40 -12.25 3.23
C ILE A 33 -22.23 -12.08 4.50
N PHE A 34 -23.47 -11.60 4.33
CA PHE A 34 -24.43 -11.40 5.42
C PHE A 34 -25.52 -12.46 5.38
N ALA A 35 -25.97 -12.91 6.55
CA ALA A 35 -27.30 -13.46 6.75
C ALA A 35 -28.17 -12.45 7.51
N TYR A 36 -29.34 -12.11 6.98
CA TYR A 36 -30.26 -11.12 7.55
C TYR A 36 -31.70 -11.66 7.55
N GLY A 37 -32.47 -11.33 8.59
CA GLY A 37 -33.88 -11.73 8.73
C GLY A 37 -34.28 -11.95 10.18
N GLN A 38 -35.55 -12.26 10.41
CA GLN A 38 -36.07 -12.48 11.76
C GLN A 38 -35.43 -13.69 12.46
N THR A 39 -35.53 -13.77 13.78
CA THR A 39 -35.17 -14.96 14.56
C THR A 39 -35.89 -16.19 14.02
N SER A 40 -35.16 -17.31 14.01
CA SER A 40 -35.62 -18.60 13.49
C SER A 40 -35.93 -18.63 11.99
N SER A 41 -35.53 -17.62 11.20
CA SER A 41 -35.68 -17.67 9.73
C SER A 41 -34.61 -18.48 8.99
N GLY A 42 -33.61 -19.04 9.70
CA GLY A 42 -32.56 -19.87 9.11
C GLY A 42 -31.22 -19.18 8.85
N LYS A 43 -30.97 -18.01 9.45
CA LYS A 43 -29.68 -17.29 9.33
C LYS A 43 -28.47 -18.13 9.76
N THR A 44 -28.47 -18.57 11.02
CA THR A 44 -27.41 -19.42 11.57
C THR A 44 -27.31 -20.76 10.86
N TYR A 45 -28.44 -21.37 10.48
CA TYR A 45 -28.44 -22.59 9.65
C TYR A 45 -27.76 -22.36 8.28
N THR A 46 -27.98 -21.22 7.65
CA THR A 46 -27.34 -20.89 6.36
C THR A 46 -25.84 -20.65 6.53
N MET A 47 -25.44 -19.93 7.58
CA MET A 47 -24.03 -19.55 7.81
C MET A 47 -23.20 -20.72 8.37
N GLN A 48 -23.70 -21.38 9.41
CA GLN A 48 -22.98 -22.41 10.15
C GLN A 48 -23.41 -23.83 9.76
N GLY A 49 -24.66 -24.03 9.35
CA GLY A 49 -25.20 -25.38 9.09
C GLY A 49 -25.67 -26.05 10.38
N SER A 50 -25.73 -27.37 10.34
CA SER A 50 -26.16 -28.21 11.47
C SER A 50 -25.09 -29.19 11.96
N GLY A 51 -23.88 -29.14 11.38
CA GLY A 51 -22.77 -30.01 11.77
C GLY A 51 -22.01 -29.50 13.00
N SER A 52 -21.57 -30.41 13.86
CA SER A 52 -20.68 -30.16 15.00
C SER A 52 -19.32 -30.85 14.83
N ILE A 53 -18.30 -30.48 15.62
CA ILE A 53 -17.01 -31.23 15.66
C ILE A 53 -17.25 -32.69 16.02
N GLU A 54 -18.19 -32.94 16.94
CA GLU A 54 -18.45 -34.26 17.50
C GLU A 54 -18.97 -35.25 16.44
N ASP A 55 -19.48 -34.75 15.31
CA ASP A 55 -19.99 -35.55 14.21
C ASP A 55 -18.88 -36.13 13.30
N GLY A 56 -17.61 -35.83 13.57
CA GLY A 56 -16.45 -36.28 12.78
C GLY A 56 -16.23 -35.49 11.49
N SER A 57 -15.01 -35.58 10.92
CA SER A 57 -14.58 -34.66 9.85
C SER A 57 -15.38 -34.74 8.54
N ALA A 58 -16.02 -35.89 8.26
CA ALA A 58 -16.82 -36.06 7.06
C ALA A 58 -18.19 -35.36 7.13
N ASN A 59 -18.72 -35.10 8.32
CA ASN A 59 -20.10 -34.61 8.46
C ASN A 59 -20.24 -33.09 8.32
N TYR A 60 -19.23 -32.29 8.68
CA TYR A 60 -19.29 -30.85 8.41
C TYR A 60 -19.18 -30.53 6.90
N LEU A 61 -18.62 -31.42 6.08
CA LEU A 61 -18.60 -31.25 4.62
C LEU A 61 -20.00 -31.45 4.01
N ASN A 62 -20.83 -32.30 4.63
CA ASN A 62 -22.18 -32.60 4.15
C ASN A 62 -23.25 -31.69 4.79
N ASN A 63 -23.06 -31.31 6.07
CA ASN A 63 -24.05 -30.56 6.87
C ASN A 63 -23.57 -29.15 7.26
N GLY A 64 -22.43 -28.70 6.74
CA GLY A 64 -21.86 -27.38 7.03
C GLY A 64 -22.53 -26.26 6.22
N GLY A 65 -22.60 -25.09 6.85
CA GLY A 65 -23.08 -23.87 6.20
C GLY A 65 -22.02 -23.19 5.32
N ILE A 66 -22.32 -21.95 4.92
CA ILE A 66 -21.45 -21.12 4.08
C ILE A 66 -20.04 -20.96 4.66
N VAL A 67 -19.89 -20.84 5.98
CA VAL A 67 -18.57 -20.69 6.62
C VAL A 67 -17.66 -21.89 6.33
N HIS A 68 -18.20 -23.11 6.45
CA HIS A 68 -17.47 -24.36 6.23
C HIS A 68 -17.07 -24.51 4.76
N MET A 69 -18.00 -24.24 3.84
CA MET A 69 -17.75 -24.32 2.41
C MET A 69 -16.76 -23.24 1.94
N ALA A 70 -16.84 -22.04 2.51
CA ALA A 70 -15.88 -20.97 2.23
C ALA A 70 -14.47 -21.34 2.69
N ALA A 71 -14.31 -21.88 3.90
CA ALA A 71 -13.03 -22.35 4.40
C ALA A 71 -12.43 -23.44 3.49
N SER A 72 -13.24 -24.44 3.11
CA SER A 72 -12.80 -25.51 2.20
C SER A 72 -12.35 -24.96 0.85
N ASP A 73 -13.13 -24.08 0.22
CA ASP A 73 -12.77 -23.50 -1.08
C ASP A 73 -11.52 -22.59 -1.02
N ILE A 74 -11.29 -21.89 0.10
CA ILE A 74 -10.07 -21.11 0.31
C ILE A 74 -8.85 -22.03 0.35
N PHE A 75 -8.87 -23.08 1.16
CA PHE A 75 -7.74 -24.01 1.25
C PHE A 75 -7.54 -24.82 -0.04
N ASN A 76 -8.62 -25.24 -0.69
CA ASN A 76 -8.55 -25.87 -2.02
C ASN A 76 -7.94 -24.95 -3.09
N HIS A 77 -8.14 -23.63 -2.98
CA HIS A 77 -7.49 -22.67 -3.86
C HIS A 77 -5.99 -22.56 -3.54
N ILE A 78 -5.64 -22.44 -2.25
CA ILE A 78 -4.25 -22.35 -1.79
C ILE A 78 -3.45 -23.59 -2.23
N GLU A 79 -4.02 -24.80 -2.10
CA GLU A 79 -3.36 -26.04 -2.52
C GLU A 79 -3.08 -26.12 -4.02
N LYS A 80 -3.91 -25.45 -4.84
CA LYS A 80 -3.77 -25.43 -6.30
C LYS A 80 -2.87 -24.31 -6.81
N GLU A 81 -2.56 -23.33 -5.97
CA GLU A 81 -1.75 -22.19 -6.35
C GLU A 81 -0.25 -22.51 -6.27
N THR A 82 0.46 -22.35 -7.38
CA THR A 82 1.88 -22.69 -7.49
C THR A 82 2.79 -21.48 -7.39
N GLU A 83 2.30 -20.26 -7.65
CA GLU A 83 3.15 -19.07 -7.77
C GLU A 83 3.23 -18.25 -6.48
N ARG A 84 2.33 -18.52 -5.52
CA ARG A 84 2.21 -17.73 -4.29
C ARG A 84 2.33 -18.57 -3.03
N VAL A 85 2.84 -17.96 -1.97
CA VAL A 85 2.82 -18.49 -0.60
C VAL A 85 1.75 -17.76 0.19
N PHE A 86 0.99 -18.49 1.00
CA PHE A 86 -0.16 -17.96 1.73
C PHE A 86 0.05 -18.02 3.24
N LEU A 87 -0.48 -17.01 3.93
CA LEU A 87 -0.65 -16.97 5.37
C LEU A 87 -2.13 -16.69 5.66
N VAL A 88 -2.79 -17.60 6.36
CA VAL A 88 -4.21 -17.48 6.71
C VAL A 88 -4.34 -17.23 8.20
N ARG A 89 -5.10 -16.19 8.54
CA ARG A 89 -5.42 -15.81 9.93
C ARG A 89 -6.92 -15.73 10.10
N VAL A 90 -7.41 -16.07 11.27
CA VAL A 90 -8.83 -15.96 11.60
C VAL A 90 -9.04 -15.17 12.89
N SER A 91 -10.11 -14.37 12.91
CA SER A 91 -10.59 -13.71 14.12
C SER A 91 -12.09 -13.94 14.23
N PHE A 92 -12.60 -14.07 15.45
CA PHE A 92 -14.02 -14.27 15.68
C PHE A 92 -14.53 -13.34 16.76
N ILE A 93 -15.46 -12.45 16.40
CA ILE A 93 -16.04 -11.50 17.34
C ILE A 93 -17.55 -11.62 17.43
N GLU A 94 -18.06 -11.26 18.60
CA GLU A 94 -19.48 -11.10 18.88
C GLU A 94 -19.79 -9.64 19.21
N ILE A 95 -20.90 -9.13 18.70
CA ILE A 95 -21.45 -7.83 19.05
C ILE A 95 -22.78 -8.07 19.75
N TYR A 96 -22.82 -7.81 21.05
CA TYR A 96 -24.02 -7.94 21.88
C TYR A 96 -24.19 -6.68 22.70
N ASN A 97 -25.38 -6.08 22.74
CA ASN A 97 -25.66 -4.90 23.56
C ASN A 97 -24.76 -3.68 23.27
N GLU A 98 -24.27 -3.54 22.02
CA GLU A 98 -23.24 -2.57 21.60
C GLU A 98 -21.89 -2.74 22.31
N GLU A 99 -21.61 -3.94 22.83
CA GLU A 99 -20.30 -4.39 23.29
C GLU A 99 -19.72 -5.36 22.29
N VAL A 100 -18.42 -5.25 22.01
CA VAL A 100 -17.70 -6.15 21.12
C VAL A 100 -16.87 -7.08 22.00
N ARG A 101 -16.98 -8.39 21.78
CA ARG A 101 -16.23 -9.40 22.54
C ARG A 101 -15.46 -10.30 21.59
N ASP A 102 -14.29 -10.73 22.02
CA ASP A 102 -13.49 -11.73 21.31
C ASP A 102 -13.99 -13.12 21.67
N LEU A 103 -14.36 -13.93 20.68
CA LEU A 103 -14.80 -15.31 20.90
C LEU A 103 -13.61 -16.29 20.94
N LEU A 104 -12.41 -15.88 20.55
CA LEU A 104 -11.22 -16.75 20.51
C LEU A 104 -10.44 -16.78 21.84
N VAL A 105 -10.73 -15.86 22.75
CA VAL A 105 -10.09 -15.81 24.08
C VAL A 105 -10.96 -16.54 25.09
N SER A 106 -10.36 -17.50 25.80
CA SER A 106 -11.01 -18.23 26.90
C SER A 106 -10.43 -17.76 28.23
N GLY A 107 -11.28 -17.36 29.18
CA GLY A 107 -10.87 -17.05 30.55
C GLY A 107 -10.71 -15.58 30.88
N GLY A 108 -11.83 -14.94 31.26
CA GLY A 108 -11.86 -13.97 32.35
C GLY A 108 -11.42 -12.54 32.10
N ASP A 109 -10.66 -12.23 31.04
CA ASP A 109 -10.47 -10.83 30.66
C ASP A 109 -11.68 -10.39 29.83
N ASP A 110 -12.73 -9.98 30.56
CA ASP A 110 -14.05 -9.51 30.10
C ASP A 110 -13.96 -8.16 29.34
N GLY A 111 -12.81 -7.91 28.71
CA GLY A 111 -12.47 -6.68 28.04
C GLY A 111 -13.29 -6.50 26.78
N THR A 112 -14.31 -5.64 26.85
CA THR A 112 -15.00 -5.19 25.64
C THR A 112 -13.99 -4.55 24.67
N LEU A 113 -13.99 -4.99 23.43
CA LEU A 113 -13.10 -4.46 22.40
C LEU A 113 -13.57 -3.08 21.95
N SER A 114 -12.62 -2.18 21.73
CA SER A 114 -12.86 -0.84 21.19
C SER A 114 -12.79 -0.84 19.66
N VAL A 115 -13.74 -0.17 19.02
CA VAL A 115 -13.73 0.10 17.57
C VAL A 115 -12.85 1.32 17.31
N ARG A 116 -11.74 1.11 16.61
CA ARG A 116 -10.72 2.12 16.30
C ARG A 116 -10.73 2.45 14.82
N GLU A 117 -10.08 3.55 14.46
CA GLU A 117 -9.97 4.02 13.08
C GLU A 117 -8.53 4.44 12.83
N ASP A 118 -7.95 3.96 11.74
CA ASP A 118 -6.61 4.29 11.28
C ASP A 118 -6.69 4.90 9.87
N PRO A 119 -5.93 5.97 9.55
CA PRO A 119 -5.98 6.61 8.24
C PRO A 119 -5.66 5.68 7.06
N ARG A 120 -4.83 4.66 7.26
CA ARG A 120 -4.43 3.70 6.22
C ARG A 120 -5.27 2.43 6.26
N ARG A 121 -5.52 1.89 7.46
CA ARG A 121 -6.21 0.60 7.67
C ARG A 121 -7.73 0.72 7.68
N GLY A 122 -8.26 1.93 7.85
CA GLY A 122 -9.68 2.20 8.02
C GLY A 122 -10.18 1.80 9.42
N VAL A 123 -11.48 1.51 9.52
CA VAL A 123 -12.10 1.09 10.78
C VAL A 123 -11.74 -0.35 11.11
N PHE A 124 -11.25 -0.61 12.33
CA PHE A 124 -10.86 -1.94 12.77
C PHE A 124 -11.16 -2.18 14.25
N VAL A 125 -11.13 -3.46 14.63
CA VAL A 125 -11.21 -3.93 16.02
C VAL A 125 -9.94 -4.70 16.31
N ASN A 126 -9.32 -4.44 17.45
CA ASN A 126 -8.10 -5.15 17.86
C ASN A 126 -8.47 -6.49 18.52
N SER A 127 -9.07 -7.40 17.76
CA SER A 127 -9.34 -8.78 18.16
C SER A 127 -8.12 -9.66 17.95
N ASN A 128 -8.04 -10.77 18.67
CA ASN A 128 -7.02 -11.78 18.48
C ASN A 128 -7.18 -12.44 17.11
N GLU A 129 -6.05 -12.67 16.46
CA GLU A 129 -5.96 -13.41 15.21
C GLU A 129 -5.21 -14.71 15.47
N THR A 130 -5.78 -15.85 15.08
CA THR A 130 -5.14 -17.16 15.12
C THR A 130 -4.67 -17.55 13.73
N ILE A 131 -3.39 -17.92 13.60
CA ILE A 131 -2.85 -18.47 12.36
C ILE A 131 -3.36 -19.91 12.20
N VAL A 132 -3.83 -20.23 10.99
CA VAL A 132 -4.37 -21.56 10.64
C VAL A 132 -3.61 -22.10 9.43
N THR A 133 -3.19 -23.36 9.50
CA THR A 133 -2.34 -24.01 8.49
C THR A 133 -3.10 -24.95 7.57
N GLY A 134 -4.41 -25.11 7.79
CA GLY A 134 -5.26 -26.02 7.02
C GLY A 134 -6.72 -25.96 7.48
N LEU A 135 -7.59 -26.64 6.74
CA LEU A 135 -9.03 -26.65 6.98
C LEU A 135 -9.39 -27.07 8.41
N ASP A 136 -8.83 -28.17 8.92
CA ASP A 136 -9.16 -28.69 10.25
C ASP A 136 -8.76 -27.73 11.38
N SER A 137 -7.62 -27.03 11.24
CA SER A 137 -7.20 -26.02 12.22
C SER A 137 -8.15 -24.81 12.23
N LEU A 138 -8.59 -24.34 11.06
CA LEU A 138 -9.58 -23.26 10.96
C LEU A 138 -10.91 -23.67 11.60
N LEU A 139 -11.42 -24.86 11.27
CA LEU A 139 -12.67 -25.35 11.82
C LEU A 139 -12.58 -25.51 13.35
N SER A 140 -11.46 -26.03 13.86
CA SER A 140 -11.23 -26.13 15.31
C SER A 140 -11.37 -24.77 16.01
N VAL A 141 -10.82 -23.71 15.41
CA VAL A 141 -10.94 -22.33 15.93
C VAL A 141 -12.39 -21.83 15.86
N LEU A 142 -13.08 -22.05 14.74
CA LEU A 142 -14.50 -21.69 14.57
C LEU A 142 -15.36 -22.28 15.68
N PHE A 143 -15.24 -23.59 15.89
CA PHE A 143 -16.03 -24.32 16.87
C PHE A 143 -15.67 -23.98 18.32
N ALA A 144 -14.39 -23.72 18.62
CA ALA A 144 -13.99 -23.19 19.92
C ALA A 144 -14.68 -21.85 20.21
N GLY A 145 -14.72 -20.94 19.23
CA GLY A 145 -15.44 -19.68 19.37
C GLY A 145 -16.95 -19.84 19.52
N GLU A 146 -17.57 -20.77 18.80
CA GLU A 146 -19.00 -21.09 18.96
C GLU A 146 -19.31 -21.71 20.34
N LYS A 147 -18.42 -22.55 20.86
CA LYS A 147 -18.53 -23.06 22.22
C LYS A 147 -18.46 -21.91 23.23
N ASN A 148 -17.53 -20.97 23.07
CA ASN A 148 -17.42 -19.79 23.93
C ASN A 148 -18.69 -18.92 23.87
N ARG A 149 -19.25 -18.72 22.67
CA ARG A 149 -20.53 -18.03 22.46
C ARG A 149 -21.67 -18.74 23.20
N SER A 150 -21.71 -20.06 23.12
CA SER A 150 -22.76 -20.90 23.74
C SER A 150 -22.66 -20.90 25.26
N VAL A 151 -21.47 -21.03 25.83
CA VAL A 151 -21.24 -20.96 27.29
C VAL A 151 -21.71 -19.61 27.85
N ALA A 152 -21.38 -18.51 27.17
CA ALA A 152 -21.86 -17.17 27.52
C ALA A 152 -23.39 -17.02 27.42
N SER A 153 -24.06 -17.87 26.62
CA SER A 153 -25.52 -17.91 26.49
C SER A 153 -26.19 -18.73 27.61
N THR A 154 -25.55 -19.81 28.06
CA THR A 154 -26.10 -20.69 29.11
C THR A 154 -26.18 -20.05 30.51
N GLY A 155 -25.53 -18.90 30.72
CA GLY A 155 -25.60 -18.15 31.97
C GLY A 155 -26.87 -17.33 32.17
N MET A 156 -27.56 -16.90 31.10
CA MET A 156 -28.82 -16.13 31.13
C MET A 156 -29.32 -15.85 29.68
N ASN A 157 -30.38 -16.54 29.23
CA ASN A 157 -31.16 -16.37 27.98
C ASN A 157 -30.54 -16.85 26.63
N GLU A 158 -31.43 -17.08 25.66
CA GLU A 158 -31.19 -17.39 24.23
C GLU A 158 -30.47 -16.22 23.51
N ARG A 159 -29.19 -16.03 23.84
CA ARG A 159 -28.35 -14.91 23.39
C ARG A 159 -27.99 -14.98 21.91
N SER A 160 -28.01 -16.16 21.29
CA SER A 160 -27.68 -16.38 19.87
C SER A 160 -28.64 -15.68 18.90
N SER A 161 -29.90 -15.45 19.27
CA SER A 161 -30.85 -14.68 18.44
C SER A 161 -30.64 -13.17 18.55
N ARG A 162 -29.79 -12.73 19.48
CA ARG A 162 -29.68 -11.36 19.98
C ARG A 162 -28.30 -10.74 19.84
N SER A 163 -27.30 -11.53 19.46
CA SER A 163 -25.97 -11.04 19.14
C SER A 163 -25.67 -11.20 17.66
N HIS A 164 -24.81 -10.32 17.14
CA HIS A 164 -24.24 -10.46 15.81
C HIS A 164 -22.89 -11.13 15.94
N THR A 165 -22.53 -12.01 15.00
CA THR A 165 -21.20 -12.58 14.94
C THR A 165 -20.52 -12.24 13.63
N ILE A 166 -19.20 -12.02 13.69
CA ILE A 166 -18.36 -11.78 12.52
C ILE A 166 -17.18 -12.74 12.62
N PHE A 167 -17.22 -13.81 11.83
CA PHE A 167 -16.09 -14.68 11.60
C PHE A 167 -15.30 -14.14 10.41
N ARG A 168 -14.06 -13.70 10.65
CA ARG A 168 -13.22 -13.10 9.63
C ARG A 168 -12.07 -14.05 9.30
N ILE A 169 -11.89 -14.29 8.00
CA ILE A 169 -10.73 -14.99 7.45
C ILE A 169 -9.89 -13.94 6.71
N THR A 170 -8.66 -13.73 7.17
CA THR A 170 -7.67 -12.88 6.51
C THR A 170 -6.73 -13.78 5.72
N VAL A 171 -6.68 -13.58 4.40
CA VAL A 171 -5.80 -14.30 3.48
C VAL A 171 -4.74 -13.34 2.99
N GLU A 172 -3.50 -13.61 3.38
CA GLU A 172 -2.32 -12.92 2.94
C GLU A 172 -1.54 -13.80 1.97
N SER A 173 -1.01 -13.22 0.89
CA SER A 173 -0.18 -13.97 -0.04
C SER A 173 0.94 -13.12 -0.65
N ARG A 174 2.09 -13.75 -0.89
CA ARG A 174 3.26 -13.17 -1.55
C ARG A 174 3.72 -14.04 -2.71
N SER A 175 4.43 -13.46 -3.68
CA SER A 175 5.01 -14.24 -4.78
C SER A 175 6.10 -15.17 -4.25
N LYS A 176 6.21 -16.40 -4.77
CA LYS A 176 7.30 -17.33 -4.40
C LYS A 176 8.67 -16.80 -4.83
N SER A 177 8.71 -16.06 -5.94
CA SER A 177 9.93 -15.40 -6.44
C SER A 177 10.55 -14.40 -5.45
N ASP A 178 9.78 -13.92 -4.47
CA ASP A 178 10.25 -12.94 -3.50
C ASP A 178 11.00 -13.58 -2.32
N GLY A 179 10.82 -14.89 -2.08
CA GLY A 179 11.42 -15.62 -0.96
C GLY A 179 12.72 -16.37 -1.28
N GLU A 180 13.05 -16.59 -2.55
CA GLU A 180 14.29 -17.30 -2.94
C GLU A 180 15.55 -16.41 -2.87
N ASN A 181 15.40 -15.10 -2.66
CA ASN A 181 16.52 -14.18 -2.45
C ASN A 181 16.80 -13.89 -0.95
N ASP A 182 16.20 -14.65 -0.04
CA ASP A 182 16.32 -14.43 1.42
C ASP A 182 17.37 -15.31 2.12
N ASP A 183 17.98 -16.28 1.43
CA ASP A 183 18.99 -17.21 1.99
C ASP A 183 20.45 -16.95 1.53
N ASP A 184 20.75 -15.83 0.86
CA ASP A 184 22.15 -15.48 0.55
C ASP A 184 22.78 -14.79 1.77
N ASP A 185 23.38 -15.64 2.62
CA ASP A 185 24.29 -15.28 3.69
C ASP A 185 25.36 -14.33 3.14
N GLY A 186 25.54 -13.19 3.80
CA GLY A 186 26.42 -12.09 3.38
C GLY A 186 27.91 -12.42 3.39
N SER A 187 28.36 -13.26 2.46
CA SER A 187 29.77 -13.47 2.13
C SER A 187 29.93 -13.94 0.68
N GLY A 188 29.74 -13.03 -0.27
CA GLY A 188 30.03 -13.27 -1.68
C GLY A 188 30.23 -11.93 -2.38
N ASP A 189 31.42 -11.74 -2.95
CA ASP A 189 31.90 -10.48 -3.52
C ASP A 189 30.90 -9.85 -4.50
N GLU A 190 30.62 -8.55 -4.28
CA GLU A 190 29.67 -7.73 -5.05
C GLU A 190 30.22 -7.34 -6.44
N GLU A 191 30.62 -8.29 -7.28
CA GLU A 191 31.08 -7.99 -8.64
C GLU A 191 30.94 -9.23 -9.54
N GLU A 192 29.71 -9.57 -9.93
CA GLU A 192 29.33 -10.26 -11.21
C GLU A 192 27.92 -10.87 -11.12
N MET A 193 26.87 -10.08 -11.41
CA MET A 193 25.59 -10.60 -11.91
C MET A 193 24.85 -9.47 -12.67
N GLU A 194 25.39 -9.12 -13.84
CA GLU A 194 24.60 -8.54 -14.94
C GLU A 194 24.21 -9.69 -15.89
N ASP A 195 23.08 -9.57 -16.60
CA ASP A 195 22.53 -10.53 -17.56
C ASP A 195 21.71 -11.75 -17.09
N ALA A 196 20.72 -11.55 -16.21
CA ALA A 196 19.44 -12.25 -16.38
C ALA A 196 18.27 -11.54 -15.67
N ARG A 197 17.13 -11.44 -16.38
CA ARG A 197 15.79 -11.00 -15.93
C ARG A 197 15.48 -9.50 -16.08
N MET A 198 15.62 -9.03 -17.31
CA MET A 198 14.73 -8.02 -17.89
C MET A 198 13.38 -8.66 -18.25
N SER A 199 12.56 -9.01 -17.24
CA SER A 199 11.12 -9.25 -17.47
C SER A 199 10.29 -8.84 -16.25
N ASP A 200 9.52 -7.76 -16.45
CA ASP A 200 8.32 -7.37 -15.71
C ASP A 200 8.46 -7.03 -14.21
N ASN A 201 9.06 -5.87 -13.94
CA ASN A 201 9.49 -5.44 -12.60
C ASN A 201 8.42 -4.66 -11.80
N THR A 202 7.14 -5.03 -11.92
CA THR A 202 6.03 -4.39 -11.14
C THR A 202 5.41 -5.27 -10.07
N ALA A 203 5.77 -6.56 -9.98
CA ALA A 203 5.13 -7.50 -9.04
C ALA A 203 6.06 -8.12 -7.98
N ALA A 204 7.38 -7.94 -8.09
CA ALA A 204 8.34 -8.46 -7.12
C ALA A 204 8.20 -7.70 -5.78
N GLY A 205 7.69 -8.37 -4.75
CA GLY A 205 7.50 -7.83 -3.40
C GLY A 205 6.08 -7.39 -3.04
N ALA A 206 5.08 -7.56 -3.92
CA ALA A 206 3.70 -7.15 -3.65
C ALA A 206 2.95 -8.20 -2.81
N VAL A 207 2.77 -7.90 -1.53
CA VAL A 207 1.95 -8.68 -0.61
C VAL A 207 0.48 -8.36 -0.86
N ARG A 208 -0.31 -9.38 -1.19
CA ARG A 208 -1.76 -9.26 -1.30
C ARG A 208 -2.39 -9.60 0.03
N VAL A 209 -3.23 -8.70 0.55
CA VAL A 209 -3.99 -8.95 1.79
C VAL A 209 -5.47 -8.85 1.46
N SER A 210 -6.25 -9.83 1.88
CA SER A 210 -7.69 -9.82 1.67
C SER A 210 -8.41 -10.35 2.89
N THR A 211 -9.65 -9.91 3.07
CA THR A 211 -10.49 -10.32 4.19
C THR A 211 -11.84 -10.83 3.70
N LEU A 212 -12.24 -12.01 4.16
CA LEU A 212 -13.61 -12.50 4.06
C LEU A 212 -14.29 -12.32 5.41
N ASN A 213 -15.33 -11.50 5.46
CA ASN A 213 -16.20 -11.36 6.64
C ASN A 213 -17.45 -12.21 6.44
N LEU A 214 -17.66 -13.20 7.31
CA LEU A 214 -18.84 -14.06 7.35
C LEU A 214 -19.69 -13.62 8.54
N VAL A 215 -20.82 -12.97 8.25
CA VAL A 215 -21.61 -12.24 9.24
C VAL A 215 -22.96 -12.95 9.45
N ASP A 216 -23.20 -13.41 10.68
CA ASP A 216 -24.51 -13.89 11.15
C ASP A 216 -25.12 -12.81 12.05
N LEU A 217 -26.17 -12.15 11.56
CA LEU A 217 -26.81 -11.05 12.28
C LEU A 217 -27.86 -11.58 13.25
N ALA A 218 -28.15 -10.79 14.29
CA ALA A 218 -29.28 -11.01 15.19
C ALA A 218 -30.64 -10.97 14.44
N GLY A 219 -31.70 -11.40 15.11
CA GLY A 219 -33.07 -11.27 14.61
C GLY A 219 -33.46 -9.82 14.32
N SER A 220 -34.08 -9.58 13.15
CA SER A 220 -34.56 -8.26 12.72
C SER A 220 -35.93 -7.86 13.26
N GLU A 221 -36.60 -8.76 13.99
CA GLU A 221 -37.97 -8.56 14.46
C GLU A 221 -38.13 -7.44 15.48
N SER A 222 -39.35 -6.90 15.57
CA SER A 222 -39.65 -5.86 16.55
C SER A 222 -39.74 -6.41 17.97
N VAL A 223 -39.07 -5.77 18.94
CA VAL A 223 -39.18 -6.08 20.38
C VAL A 223 -40.62 -6.17 20.87
N ARG A 224 -41.55 -5.43 20.23
CA ARG A 224 -42.98 -5.42 20.55
C ARG A 224 -43.65 -6.79 20.44
N HIS A 225 -43.17 -7.67 19.56
CA HIS A 225 -43.70 -9.02 19.38
C HIS A 225 -43.13 -10.04 20.38
N THR A 226 -42.06 -9.68 21.11
CA THR A 226 -41.33 -10.62 21.98
C THR A 226 -41.89 -10.72 23.41
N GLY A 227 -42.90 -9.92 23.76
CA GLY A 227 -43.53 -9.95 25.11
C GLY A 227 -42.60 -9.62 26.27
N ASN A 228 -41.40 -9.09 26.01
CA ASN A 228 -40.35 -8.90 27.01
C ASN A 228 -40.56 -7.63 27.86
N THR A 229 -40.53 -7.77 29.19
CA THR A 229 -40.59 -6.67 30.17
C THR A 229 -39.25 -6.43 30.88
N GLY A 230 -38.95 -5.19 31.27
CA GLY A 230 -37.79 -4.85 32.11
C GLY A 230 -36.46 -4.72 31.35
N GLU A 231 -35.37 -5.28 31.88
CA GLU A 231 -34.02 -5.18 31.27
C GLU A 231 -33.95 -5.77 29.86
N ARG A 232 -34.73 -6.82 29.58
CA ARG A 232 -34.85 -7.42 28.23
C ARG A 232 -35.44 -6.45 27.20
N GLN A 233 -36.26 -5.48 27.62
CA GLN A 233 -36.79 -4.46 26.72
C GLN A 233 -35.71 -3.44 26.34
N LYS A 234 -34.82 -3.08 27.29
CA LYS A 234 -33.66 -2.21 27.05
C LYS A 234 -32.64 -2.89 26.13
N GLU A 235 -32.38 -4.18 26.35
CA GLU A 235 -31.53 -5.03 25.53
C GLU A 235 -32.07 -5.15 24.09
N GLY A 236 -33.34 -5.52 23.93
CA GLY A 236 -34.00 -5.56 22.62
C GLY A 236 -33.95 -4.22 21.89
N GLY A 237 -34.05 -3.11 22.62
CA GLY A 237 -33.90 -1.75 22.07
C GLY A 237 -32.54 -1.52 21.41
N LYS A 238 -31.45 -2.02 21.99
CA LYS A 238 -30.10 -1.89 21.43
C LYS A 238 -29.80 -2.84 20.28
N ILE A 239 -30.35 -4.07 20.31
CA ILE A 239 -30.26 -4.99 19.18
C ILE A 239 -30.95 -4.36 17.97
N ASN A 240 -32.16 -3.84 18.18
CA ASN A 240 -32.91 -3.17 17.13
C ASN A 240 -32.25 -1.85 16.73
N GLN A 241 -31.51 -1.17 17.62
CA GLN A 241 -30.69 -0.02 17.26
C GLN A 241 -29.64 -0.38 16.21
N SER A 242 -28.88 -1.47 16.41
CA SER A 242 -27.83 -1.87 15.46
C SER A 242 -28.38 -2.21 14.07
N LEU A 243 -29.48 -2.98 14.00
CA LEU A 243 -30.12 -3.37 12.74
C LEU A 243 -30.92 -2.24 12.07
N LEU A 244 -31.53 -1.35 12.86
CA LEU A 244 -32.16 -0.13 12.36
C LEU A 244 -31.12 0.80 11.76
N THR A 245 -29.99 0.97 12.44
CA THR A 245 -28.86 1.77 11.94
C THR A 245 -28.32 1.18 10.65
N LEU A 246 -28.11 -0.14 10.60
CA LEU A 246 -27.71 -0.84 9.37
C LEU A 246 -28.70 -0.59 8.23
N SER A 247 -30.01 -0.68 8.51
CA SER A 247 -31.05 -0.43 7.51
C SER A 247 -31.05 1.02 7.00
N ARG A 248 -30.80 1.99 7.88
CA ARG A 248 -30.65 3.41 7.52
C ARG A 248 -29.42 3.63 6.66
N VAL A 249 -28.27 3.08 7.06
CA VAL A 249 -27.00 3.15 6.32
C VAL A 249 -27.16 2.58 4.91
N ILE A 250 -27.74 1.38 4.79
CA ILE A 250 -28.03 0.75 3.49
C ILE A 250 -28.96 1.62 2.64
N GLY A 251 -30.01 2.20 3.24
CA GLY A 251 -30.93 3.10 2.54
C GLY A 251 -30.23 4.35 2.00
N SER A 252 -29.40 5.00 2.82
CA SER A 252 -28.62 6.17 2.44
C SER A 252 -27.59 5.85 1.36
N LEU A 253 -26.91 4.70 1.47
CA LEU A 253 -25.95 4.23 0.46
C LEU A 253 -26.63 3.97 -0.88
N GLY A 254 -27.78 3.31 -0.88
CA GLY A 254 -28.54 3.03 -2.11
C GLY A 254 -29.05 4.30 -2.82
N GLN A 255 -29.19 5.41 -2.09
CA GLN A 255 -29.58 6.72 -2.62
C GLN A 255 -28.38 7.61 -2.97
N ASN A 256 -27.14 7.12 -2.84
CA ASN A 256 -25.90 7.89 -3.00
C ASN A 256 -25.88 9.17 -2.14
N ALA A 257 -26.38 9.08 -0.90
CA ALA A 257 -26.31 10.18 0.05
C ALA A 257 -24.84 10.56 0.34
N THR A 258 -24.57 11.87 0.45
CA THR A 258 -23.21 12.38 0.69
C THR A 258 -22.71 12.10 2.11
N HIS A 259 -23.61 12.11 3.09
CA HIS A 259 -23.28 11.85 4.49
C HIS A 259 -24.02 10.61 5.00
N ILE A 260 -23.26 9.67 5.59
CA ILE A 260 -23.78 8.39 6.08
C ILE A 260 -23.33 8.19 7.53
N ASN A 261 -24.28 8.00 8.44
CA ASN A 261 -24.03 7.86 9.88
C ASN A 261 -23.66 6.41 10.24
N PHE A 262 -22.43 5.99 9.95
CA PHE A 262 -21.94 4.67 10.39
C PHE A 262 -21.73 4.59 11.91
N ARG A 263 -21.60 5.74 12.58
CA ARG A 263 -21.17 5.84 14.00
C ARG A 263 -22.25 5.47 15.01
N ASP A 264 -23.52 5.42 14.60
CA ASP A 264 -24.66 5.20 15.51
C ASP A 264 -24.74 3.75 16.05
N SER A 265 -23.97 2.81 15.48
CA SER A 265 -23.77 1.45 15.99
C SER A 265 -22.36 0.95 15.70
N LYS A 266 -21.78 0.18 16.63
CA LYS A 266 -20.48 -0.49 16.43
C LYS A 266 -20.53 -1.47 15.25
N LEU A 267 -21.66 -2.13 15.02
CA LEU A 267 -21.86 -3.03 13.88
C LEU A 267 -21.62 -2.29 12.56
N THR A 268 -22.28 -1.15 12.35
CA THR A 268 -22.14 -0.37 11.12
C THR A 268 -20.76 0.25 10.97
N ARG A 269 -20.11 0.66 12.07
CA ARG A 269 -18.71 1.10 12.02
C ARG A 269 -17.78 -0.02 11.56
N ILE A 270 -17.87 -1.21 12.15
CA ILE A 270 -17.02 -2.35 11.81
C ILE A 270 -17.22 -2.77 10.36
N LEU A 271 -18.45 -2.71 9.86
CA LEU A 271 -18.81 -3.07 8.49
C LEU A 271 -18.68 -1.93 7.49
N GLN A 272 -18.29 -0.73 7.91
CA GLN A 272 -18.17 0.44 7.03
C GLN A 272 -17.27 0.17 5.80
N PRO A 273 -16.09 -0.48 5.94
CA PRO A 273 -15.26 -0.83 4.79
C PRO A 273 -15.97 -1.78 3.81
N SER A 274 -16.82 -2.68 4.31
CA SER A 274 -17.59 -3.61 3.50
C SER A 274 -18.75 -2.93 2.77
N LEU A 275 -19.48 -2.04 3.45
CA LEU A 275 -20.72 -1.42 2.97
C LEU A 275 -20.49 -0.27 1.98
N SER A 276 -19.42 0.48 2.14
CA SER A 276 -19.16 1.71 1.38
C SER A 276 -17.76 1.77 0.76
N GLY A 277 -16.93 0.77 1.02
CA GLY A 277 -15.51 0.78 0.67
C GLY A 277 -15.12 -0.29 -0.34
N ASN A 278 -13.88 -0.75 -0.17
CA ASN A 278 -13.26 -1.75 -1.00
C ASN A 278 -13.66 -3.16 -0.54
N ALA A 279 -14.83 -3.64 -0.96
CA ALA A 279 -15.22 -5.04 -0.79
C ALA A 279 -16.31 -5.47 -1.79
N ARG A 280 -16.37 -6.77 -2.09
CA ARG A 280 -17.55 -7.42 -2.68
C ARG A 280 -18.51 -7.84 -1.58
N MET A 281 -19.81 -7.70 -1.82
CA MET A 281 -20.84 -7.97 -0.83
C MET A 281 -21.90 -8.91 -1.38
N ALA A 282 -22.33 -9.87 -0.56
CA ALA A 282 -23.59 -10.58 -0.73
C ALA A 282 -24.42 -10.46 0.55
N VAL A 283 -25.73 -10.28 0.38
CA VAL A 283 -26.70 -10.29 1.46
C VAL A 283 -27.67 -11.44 1.21
N ILE A 284 -27.73 -12.37 2.15
CA ILE A 284 -28.66 -13.50 2.13
C ILE A 284 -29.79 -13.17 3.09
N CYS A 285 -30.96 -12.87 2.52
CA CYS A 285 -32.14 -12.56 3.30
C CYS A 285 -32.95 -13.84 3.56
N CYS A 286 -32.97 -14.26 4.81
CA CYS A 286 -33.70 -15.42 5.30
C CYS A 286 -35.10 -14.99 5.78
N ALA A 287 -36.14 -15.53 5.15
CA ALA A 287 -37.53 -15.21 5.44
C ALA A 287 -38.35 -16.48 5.76
N THR A 288 -39.46 -16.32 6.48
CA THR A 288 -40.37 -17.42 6.80
C THR A 288 -41.61 -17.37 5.90
N PRO A 289 -42.11 -18.53 5.41
CA PRO A 289 -43.35 -18.60 4.63
C PRO A 289 -44.61 -18.50 5.50
N SER A 290 -44.47 -18.52 6.83
CA SER A 290 -45.61 -18.49 7.75
C SER A 290 -46.34 -17.16 7.72
N GLU A 291 -47.67 -17.22 7.53
CA GLU A 291 -48.56 -16.05 7.53
C GLU A 291 -48.51 -15.26 8.84
N LEU A 292 -48.20 -15.92 9.96
CA LEU A 292 -48.04 -15.29 11.27
C LEU A 292 -46.95 -14.21 11.30
N TYR A 293 -45.98 -14.28 10.39
CA TYR A 293 -44.83 -13.39 10.34
C TYR A 293 -44.73 -12.61 9.02
N LEU A 294 -45.85 -12.45 8.31
CA LEU A 294 -45.91 -11.76 7.02
C LEU A 294 -45.22 -10.39 7.04
N GLU A 295 -45.44 -9.59 8.08
CA GLU A 295 -44.86 -8.24 8.20
C GLU A 295 -43.34 -8.26 8.38
N GLU A 296 -42.80 -9.26 9.07
CA GLU A 296 -41.35 -9.41 9.26
C GLU A 296 -40.68 -9.90 7.96
N THR A 297 -41.33 -10.80 7.23
CA THR A 297 -40.93 -11.19 5.86
C THR A 297 -40.97 -9.99 4.91
N ARG A 298 -42.01 -9.16 4.97
CA ARG A 298 -42.12 -7.92 4.18
C ARG A 298 -40.98 -6.95 4.50
N SER A 299 -40.68 -6.73 5.79
CA SER A 299 -39.57 -5.88 6.23
C SER A 299 -38.23 -6.38 5.70
N THR A 300 -38.00 -7.69 5.75
CA THR A 300 -36.80 -8.36 5.23
C THR A 300 -36.64 -8.15 3.72
N LEU A 301 -37.72 -8.28 2.94
CA LEU A 301 -37.70 -8.04 1.49
C LEU A 301 -37.50 -6.56 1.15
N GLN A 302 -38.05 -5.64 1.93
CA GLN A 302 -37.79 -4.20 1.77
C GLN A 302 -36.33 -3.86 2.05
N PHE A 303 -35.72 -4.47 3.07
CA PHE A 303 -34.28 -4.35 3.32
C PHE A 303 -33.47 -4.85 2.12
N ALA A 304 -33.80 -6.04 1.59
CA ALA A 304 -33.14 -6.60 0.41
C ALA A 304 -33.21 -5.67 -0.81
N SER A 305 -34.40 -5.10 -1.06
CA SER A 305 -34.61 -4.15 -2.17
C SER A 305 -33.74 -2.91 -2.05
N ARG A 306 -33.49 -2.42 -0.83
CA ARG A 306 -32.58 -1.28 -0.60
C ARG A 306 -31.12 -1.69 -0.71
N ALA A 307 -30.75 -2.84 -0.14
CA ALA A 307 -29.38 -3.38 -0.19
C ALA A 307 -28.89 -3.58 -1.63
N LYS A 308 -29.78 -4.01 -2.53
CA LYS A 308 -29.49 -4.16 -3.96
C LYS A 308 -29.02 -2.88 -4.66
N LEU A 309 -29.34 -1.70 -4.13
CA LEU A 309 -28.95 -0.41 -4.72
C LEU A 309 -27.56 0.05 -4.28
N VAL A 310 -26.98 -0.59 -3.26
CA VAL A 310 -25.66 -0.24 -2.73
C VAL A 310 -24.57 -0.60 -3.74
N LYS A 311 -23.75 0.39 -4.10
CA LYS A 311 -22.61 0.21 -5.01
C LYS A 311 -21.31 0.23 -4.22
N THR A 312 -20.51 -0.82 -4.35
CA THR A 312 -19.15 -0.89 -3.80
C THR A 312 -18.12 -0.93 -4.92
N ARG A 313 -16.87 -0.56 -4.61
CA ARG A 313 -15.74 -0.61 -5.57
C ARG A 313 -14.63 -1.49 -5.03
N ALA A 314 -14.72 -2.78 -5.31
CA ALA A 314 -13.70 -3.73 -4.93
C ALA A 314 -12.43 -3.59 -5.79
N GLN A 315 -11.26 -3.61 -5.16
CA GLN A 315 -9.92 -3.52 -5.73
C GLN A 315 -9.00 -4.51 -5.02
N VAL A 316 -8.07 -5.11 -5.76
CA VAL A 316 -7.09 -6.03 -5.19
C VAL A 316 -6.21 -5.23 -4.22
N ASN A 317 -6.11 -5.66 -2.96
CA ASN A 317 -5.25 -4.95 -2.02
C ASN A 317 -3.83 -5.49 -2.18
N GLU A 318 -2.99 -4.74 -2.88
CA GLU A 318 -1.54 -4.96 -2.96
C GLU A 318 -0.85 -3.95 -2.07
N VAL A 319 -0.09 -4.46 -1.10
CA VAL A 319 0.76 -3.69 -0.21
C VAL A 319 2.20 -4.04 -0.58
N LEU A 320 3.00 -3.04 -0.92
CA LEU A 320 4.44 -3.23 -1.05
C LEU A 320 5.01 -3.46 0.33
N ASP A 321 5.75 -4.55 0.52
CA ASP A 321 6.49 -4.81 1.75
C ASP A 321 7.48 -3.66 2.02
N ASP A 322 7.68 -3.28 3.30
CA ASP A 322 8.60 -2.20 3.71
C ASP A 322 10.02 -2.41 3.17
N ARG A 323 10.53 -3.65 3.13
CA ARG A 323 11.84 -4.01 2.57
C ARG A 323 11.86 -3.87 1.05
N SER A 324 10.80 -4.30 0.36
CA SER A 324 10.62 -4.09 -1.08
C SER A 324 10.50 -2.61 -1.43
N LEU A 325 9.83 -1.82 -0.58
CA LEU A 325 9.76 -0.37 -0.69
C LEU A 325 11.14 0.27 -0.48
N ILE A 326 11.90 -0.17 0.53
CA ILE A 326 13.28 0.27 0.76
C ILE A 326 14.17 -0.06 -0.44
N LYS A 327 14.12 -1.30 -0.97
CA LYS A 327 14.87 -1.71 -2.16
C LYS A 327 14.52 -0.85 -3.37
N LYS A 328 13.22 -0.57 -3.58
CA LYS A 328 12.76 0.31 -4.66
C LYS A 328 13.30 1.73 -4.49
N LEU A 329 13.19 2.30 -3.29
CA LEU A 329 13.72 3.63 -2.99
C LEU A 329 15.24 3.69 -3.16
N GLN A 330 15.98 2.65 -2.75
CA GLN A 330 17.43 2.56 -2.95
C GLN A 330 17.81 2.52 -4.43
N LYS A 331 17.04 1.79 -5.25
CA LYS A 331 17.23 1.74 -6.71
C LYS A 331 17.00 3.12 -7.34
N GLU A 332 15.88 3.76 -7.01
CA GLU A 332 15.58 5.12 -7.49
C GLU A 332 16.66 6.12 -7.08
N LEU A 333 17.21 6.00 -5.86
CA LEU A 333 18.30 6.85 -5.36
C LEU A 333 19.62 6.59 -6.10
N LYS A 334 19.93 5.33 -6.45
CA LYS A 334 21.11 4.96 -7.26
C LYS A 334 20.99 5.51 -8.68
N GLU A 335 19.83 5.39 -9.30
CA GLU A 335 19.57 5.92 -10.65
C GLU A 335 19.65 7.44 -10.69
N ALA A 336 19.05 8.13 -9.71
CA ALA A 336 19.14 9.59 -9.59
C ALA A 336 20.59 10.06 -9.41
N ARG A 337 21.38 9.39 -8.55
CA ARG A 337 22.81 9.72 -8.37
C ARG A 337 23.63 9.48 -9.63
N LYS A 338 23.32 8.43 -10.41
CA LYS A 338 24.00 8.17 -11.69
C LYS A 338 23.70 9.28 -12.69
N ALA A 339 22.44 9.69 -12.79
CA ALA A 339 22.03 10.79 -13.66
C ALA A 339 22.69 12.12 -13.25
N GLU A 340 22.72 12.44 -11.95
CA GLU A 340 23.40 13.63 -11.43
C GLU A 340 24.90 13.62 -11.75
N LYS A 341 25.59 12.48 -11.55
CA LYS A 341 27.01 12.34 -11.88
C LYS A 341 27.27 12.50 -13.38
N GLN A 342 26.39 11.97 -14.23
CA GLN A 342 26.52 12.12 -15.68
C GLN A 342 26.39 13.60 -16.08
N LEU A 343 25.39 14.30 -15.53
CA LEU A 343 25.17 15.72 -15.79
C LEU A 343 26.37 16.58 -15.36
N LEU A 344 26.98 16.26 -14.21
CA LEU A 344 28.22 16.89 -13.75
C LEU A 344 29.43 16.58 -14.66
N MET A 345 29.51 15.37 -15.21
CA MET A 345 30.56 15.03 -16.17
C MET A 345 30.40 15.80 -17.48
N ASP A 346 29.18 15.87 -18.01
CA ASP A 346 28.88 16.62 -19.23
C ASP A 346 29.23 18.12 -19.05
N GLU A 347 28.88 18.73 -17.91
CA GLU A 347 29.27 20.12 -17.58
C GLU A 347 30.79 20.30 -17.45
N ALA A 348 31.49 19.30 -16.91
CA ALA A 348 32.94 19.35 -16.77
C ALA A 348 33.63 19.22 -18.13
N GLU A 349 33.15 18.37 -19.01
CA GLU A 349 33.65 18.22 -20.38
C GLU A 349 33.48 19.51 -21.17
N GLU A 350 32.32 20.18 -21.08
CA GLU A 350 32.09 21.48 -21.72
C GLU A 350 33.09 22.54 -21.25
N LYS A 351 33.32 22.63 -19.92
CA LYS A 351 34.33 23.55 -19.36
C LYS A 351 35.74 23.23 -19.81
N ILE A 352 36.10 21.95 -19.92
CA ILE A 352 37.43 21.53 -20.39
C ILE A 352 37.65 21.96 -21.85
N VAL A 353 36.63 21.86 -22.71
CA VAL A 353 36.72 22.31 -24.10
C VAL A 353 36.96 23.82 -24.15
N LEU A 354 36.17 24.61 -23.41
CA LEU A 354 36.34 26.07 -23.35
C LEU A 354 37.72 26.48 -22.86
N LEU A 355 38.23 25.84 -21.81
CA LEU A 355 39.57 26.11 -21.28
C LEU A 355 40.69 25.71 -22.26
N ARG A 356 40.51 24.64 -23.04
CA ARG A 356 41.48 24.24 -24.08
C ARG A 356 41.55 25.27 -25.21
N ASP A 357 40.42 25.82 -25.61
CA ASP A 357 40.36 26.86 -26.63
C ASP A 357 41.04 28.14 -26.13
N GLU A 358 40.77 28.54 -24.88
CA GLU A 358 41.42 29.70 -24.25
C GLU A 358 42.94 29.52 -24.14
N ILE A 359 43.41 28.34 -23.71
CA ILE A 359 44.86 28.02 -23.65
C ILE A 359 45.48 28.09 -25.05
N SER A 360 44.78 27.61 -26.08
CA SER A 360 45.29 27.63 -27.46
C SER A 360 45.42 29.06 -27.98
N GLN A 361 44.45 29.92 -27.65
CA GLN A 361 44.49 31.33 -28.02
C GLN A 361 45.63 32.07 -27.30
N LEU A 362 45.79 31.87 -25.99
CA LEU A 362 46.88 32.45 -25.21
C LEU A 362 48.26 32.01 -25.72
N LYS A 363 48.41 30.75 -26.16
CA LYS A 363 49.66 30.27 -26.78
C LYS A 363 49.96 30.98 -28.11
N SER A 364 48.95 31.23 -28.94
CA SER A 364 49.12 31.97 -30.19
C SER A 364 49.54 33.42 -29.92
N ASP A 365 48.91 34.08 -28.95
CA ASP A 365 49.26 35.44 -28.55
C ASP A 365 50.68 35.51 -27.97
N LEU A 366 51.07 34.54 -27.14
CA LEU A 366 52.44 34.46 -26.61
C LEU A 366 53.47 34.37 -27.74
N SER A 367 53.26 33.48 -28.72
CA SER A 367 54.17 33.33 -29.87
C SER A 367 54.27 34.61 -30.71
N ARG A 368 53.16 35.35 -30.87
CA ARG A 368 53.16 36.65 -31.55
C ARG A 368 54.01 37.66 -30.78
N VAL A 369 53.81 37.78 -29.46
CA VAL A 369 54.56 38.70 -28.60
C VAL A 369 56.05 38.35 -28.57
N GLU A 370 56.41 37.07 -28.54
CA GLU A 370 57.80 36.61 -28.62
C GLU A 370 58.47 37.04 -29.93
N SER A 371 57.74 36.92 -31.05
CA SER A 371 58.22 37.37 -32.37
C SER A 371 58.42 38.88 -32.44
N GLU A 372 57.47 39.66 -31.89
CA GLU A 372 57.59 41.12 -31.78
C GLU A 372 58.79 41.53 -30.91
N CYS A 373 59.01 40.85 -29.78
CA CYS A 373 60.18 41.08 -28.92
C CYS A 373 61.50 40.79 -29.63
N TYR A 374 61.56 39.73 -30.45
CA TYR A 374 62.74 39.41 -31.24
C TYR A 374 63.05 40.50 -32.25
N ASN A 375 62.05 40.93 -33.03
CA ASN A 375 62.21 41.99 -34.02
C ASN A 375 62.65 43.32 -33.37
N MET A 376 62.04 43.71 -32.25
CA MET A 376 62.45 44.91 -31.51
C MET A 376 63.89 44.80 -31.00
N LYS A 377 64.35 43.60 -30.63
CA LYS A 377 65.72 43.40 -30.16
C LYS A 377 66.72 43.61 -31.30
N ASP A 378 66.43 43.10 -32.48
CA ASP A 378 67.26 43.29 -33.68
C ASP A 378 67.29 44.77 -34.11
N GLU A 379 66.14 45.45 -34.14
CA GLU A 379 66.09 46.89 -34.43
C GLU A 379 66.90 47.71 -33.41
N ASN A 380 66.87 47.33 -32.13
CA ASN A 380 67.68 47.98 -31.11
C ASN A 380 69.19 47.75 -31.31
N VAL A 381 69.61 46.60 -31.83
CA VAL A 381 71.01 46.35 -32.20
C VAL A 381 71.41 47.25 -33.36
N ASP A 382 70.62 47.31 -34.43
CA ASP A 382 70.87 48.17 -35.58
C ASP A 382 70.94 49.65 -35.21
N LEU A 383 70.06 50.11 -34.32
CA LEU A 383 70.06 51.47 -33.80
C LEU A 383 71.31 51.76 -32.98
N ARG A 384 71.77 50.81 -32.14
CA ARG A 384 73.04 50.95 -31.40
C ARG A 384 74.23 51.10 -32.36
N ASP A 385 74.30 50.29 -33.41
CA ASP A 385 75.39 50.36 -34.40
C ASP A 385 75.36 51.68 -35.20
N LYS A 386 74.16 52.23 -35.47
CA LYS A 386 74.02 53.56 -36.08
C LYS A 386 74.49 54.66 -35.13
N ILE A 387 74.07 54.60 -33.87
CA ILE A 387 74.49 55.55 -32.83
C ILE A 387 76.01 55.52 -32.69
N GLU A 388 76.63 54.35 -32.64
CA GLU A 388 78.09 54.21 -32.49
C GLU A 388 78.86 54.83 -33.67
N ARG A 389 78.36 54.65 -34.90
CA ARG A 389 78.93 55.30 -36.10
C ARG A 389 78.81 56.82 -36.07
N GLU A 390 77.67 57.37 -35.67
CA GLU A 390 77.50 58.82 -35.55
C GLU A 390 78.37 59.40 -34.44
N VAL A 391 78.51 58.70 -33.30
CA VAL A 391 79.45 59.09 -32.23
C VAL A 391 80.88 59.15 -32.75
N LEU A 392 81.29 58.22 -33.63
CA LEU A 392 82.62 58.24 -34.24
C LEU A 392 82.82 59.48 -35.12
N LYS A 393 81.83 59.79 -35.98
CA LYS A 393 81.88 61.01 -36.82
C LYS A 393 81.94 62.29 -36.01
N VAL A 394 81.21 62.35 -34.88
CA VAL A 394 81.26 63.50 -33.97
C VAL A 394 82.67 63.64 -33.38
N LYS A 395 83.28 62.54 -32.92
CA LYS A 395 84.67 62.55 -32.43
C LYS A 395 85.67 62.99 -33.50
N ASP A 396 85.51 62.52 -34.73
CA ASP A 396 86.36 62.94 -35.85
C ASP A 396 86.21 64.44 -36.13
N SER A 397 84.96 64.94 -36.10
CA SER A 397 84.67 66.37 -36.25
C SER A 397 85.23 67.21 -35.10
N GLU A 398 85.13 66.72 -33.85
CA GLU A 398 85.76 67.34 -32.68
C GLU A 398 87.28 67.43 -32.85
N ASN A 399 87.95 66.36 -33.31
CA ASN A 399 89.39 66.35 -33.57
C ASN A 399 89.80 67.36 -34.65
N ILE A 400 89.00 67.51 -35.72
CA ILE A 400 89.24 68.53 -36.76
C ILE A 400 89.08 69.94 -36.19
N ILE A 401 88.03 70.19 -35.39
CA ILE A 401 87.83 71.50 -34.76
C ILE A 401 89.01 71.84 -33.83
N ILE A 402 89.50 70.85 -33.07
CA ILE A 402 90.69 71.02 -32.22
C ILE A 402 91.89 71.40 -33.08
N SER A 403 92.17 70.69 -34.19
CA SER A 403 93.32 71.01 -35.05
C SER A 403 93.19 72.38 -35.70
N MET A 404 92.01 72.77 -36.17
CA MET A 404 91.75 74.10 -36.74
C MET A 404 91.92 75.20 -35.68
N SER A 405 91.49 74.94 -34.44
CA SER A 405 91.68 75.88 -33.33
C SER A 405 93.16 76.04 -32.99
N ASP A 406 93.95 74.97 -33.04
CA ASP A 406 95.41 75.02 -32.84
C ASP A 406 96.12 75.78 -33.97
N GLU A 407 95.72 75.57 -35.23
CA GLU A 407 96.21 76.35 -36.38
C GLU A 407 95.87 77.84 -36.26
N LEU A 408 94.63 78.18 -35.91
CA LEU A 408 94.21 79.57 -35.73
C LEU A 408 94.98 80.26 -34.59
N ASN A 409 95.31 79.52 -33.53
CA ASN A 409 96.15 80.02 -32.45
C ASN A 409 97.59 80.27 -32.91
N ARG A 410 98.17 79.39 -33.75
CA ARG A 410 99.49 79.64 -34.38
C ARG A 410 99.48 80.88 -35.26
N GLU A 411 98.48 81.05 -36.13
CA GLU A 411 98.37 82.25 -36.97
C GLU A 411 98.20 83.55 -36.15
N LYS A 412 97.49 83.48 -35.01
CA LYS A 412 97.37 84.61 -34.08
C LYS A 412 98.69 84.96 -33.40
N ASP A 413 99.50 83.97 -33.08
CA ASP A 413 100.82 84.18 -32.48
C ASP A 413 101.82 84.74 -33.50
N GLU A 414 101.80 84.27 -34.75
CA GLU A 414 102.61 84.85 -35.86
C GLU A 414 102.22 86.31 -36.16
N LYS A 415 100.94 86.68 -36.05
CA LYS A 415 100.48 88.08 -36.20
C LYS A 415 100.83 89.01 -35.03
N LYS A 416 101.25 88.48 -33.88
CA LYS A 416 101.71 89.29 -32.74
C LYS A 416 103.21 89.61 -32.79
N GLU A 417 103.98 88.96 -33.67
CA GLU A 417 105.42 89.20 -33.86
C GLU A 417 105.75 90.19 -35.00
N LEU A 418 104.72 90.71 -35.69
CA LEU A 418 104.77 91.82 -36.66
C LEU A 418 104.23 93.10 -36.01
#